data_AF-A0A2S6R9I6-F1
#
_entry.id   AF-A0A2S6R9I6-F1
#
_cell.length_a   1.000
_cell.length_b   1.000
_cell.length_c   1.000
_cell.angle_alpha   90.00
_cell.angle_beta   90.00
_cell.angle_gamma   90.00
#
_symmetry.space_group_name_H-M   'P 1'
#
loop_
_entity.id
_entity.type
_entity.pdbx_description
1 polymer ?
#
loop_
_entity_poly.entity_id
_entity_poly.type
_entity_poly.pdbx_seq_one_letter_code
_entity_poly.pdbx_strand_id
1 'polypeptide(L)' 'IEPMINLGTWQVKLLKDGWTAVTKDRSLSAQFEHSLGITADGVEIFTSSPAGHTKPPYA' A
#
# COMPACT_ATOMS: atom_id res chain seq x y z
N ILE A 1 5.76 -4.01 4.46
CA ILE A 1 6.10 -2.80 3.66
C ILE A 1 4.84 -2.44 2.90
N GLU A 2 4.27 -1.26 3.14
CA GLU A 2 2.90 -0.91 2.72
C GLU A 2 2.72 0.55 2.23
N PRO A 3 3.50 1.01 1.22
CA PRO A 3 3.48 2.39 0.79
C PRO A 3 2.10 2.83 0.28
N MET A 4 1.65 3.99 0.75
CA MET A 4 0.48 4.70 0.24
C MET A 4 0.95 5.88 -0.62
N ILE A 5 0.56 5.93 -1.88
CA ILE A 5 0.95 6.98 -2.83
C ILE A 5 -0.27 7.79 -3.22
N ASN A 6 -0.17 9.11 -3.04
CA ASN A 6 -1.23 10.06 -3.38
C ASN A 6 -0.93 10.72 -4.72
N LEU A 7 -1.97 10.92 -5.53
CA LEU A 7 -1.85 11.68 -6.79
C LEU A 7 -1.55 13.16 -6.55
N GLY A 8 -2.09 13.71 -5.46
CA GLY A 8 -1.87 15.09 -5.02
C GLY A 8 -0.80 15.19 -3.93
N THR A 9 -1.17 15.82 -2.83
CA THR A 9 -0.32 16.07 -1.65
C THR A 9 -0.32 14.87 -0.69
N TRP A 10 0.73 14.75 0.12
CA TRP A 10 0.87 13.68 1.13
C TRP A 10 -0.04 13.86 2.36
N GLN A 11 -0.64 15.04 2.54
CA GLN A 11 -1.37 15.37 3.76
C GLN A 11 -2.70 14.60 3.86
N VAL A 12 -3.04 14.13 5.06
CA VAL A 12 -4.27 13.39 5.34
C VAL A 12 -5.13 14.04 6.43
N LYS A 13 -6.39 13.64 6.51
CA LYS A 13 -7.33 13.93 7.61
C LYS A 13 -8.02 12.64 8.05
N LEU A 14 -8.17 12.46 9.37
CA LEU A 14 -8.99 11.41 9.95
C LEU A 14 -10.47 11.84 9.95
N LEU A 15 -11.37 10.97 9.49
CA LEU A 15 -12.80 11.22 9.54
C LEU A 15 -13.37 11.05 10.96
N LYS A 16 -14.65 11.41 11.14
CA LYS A 16 -15.34 11.37 12.43
C LYS A 16 -15.50 9.96 12.99
N ASP A 17 -15.37 8.94 12.15
CA ASP A 17 -15.37 7.53 12.56
C ASP A 17 -14.12 7.13 13.35
N GLY A 18 -13.07 7.96 13.37
CA GLY A 18 -11.83 7.69 14.07
C GLY A 18 -10.89 6.72 13.35
N TRP A 19 -11.21 6.30 12.12
CA TRP A 19 -10.47 5.28 11.38
C TRP A 19 -10.14 5.67 9.95
N THR A 20 -11.10 6.25 9.22
CA THR A 20 -10.92 6.50 7.79
C THR A 20 -9.97 7.67 7.58
N ALA A 21 -8.80 7.40 7.00
CA ALA A 21 -7.87 8.42 6.54
C ALA A 21 -8.17 8.80 5.08
N VAL A 22 -8.40 10.09 4.83
CA VAL A 22 -8.58 10.63 3.47
C VAL A 22 -7.51 11.67 3.16
N THR A 23 -7.10 11.78 1.89
CA THR A 23 -6.22 12.85 1.42
C THR A 23 -6.88 14.21 1.67
N LYS A 24 -6.12 15.20 2.16
CA LYS A 24 -6.69 16.53 2.45
C LYS A 24 -7.22 17.23 1.20
N ASP A 25 -6.58 16.99 0.06
CA ASP A 25 -7.00 17.52 -1.25
C ASP A 25 -8.04 16.64 -1.96
N ARG A 26 -8.44 15.51 -1.36
CA ARG A 26 -9.39 14.53 -1.91
C ARG A 26 -8.99 13.88 -3.24
N SER A 27 -7.73 13.98 -3.63
CA SER A 27 -7.19 13.26 -4.78
C SER A 27 -7.09 11.76 -4.49
N LEU A 28 -7.01 10.96 -5.54
CA LEU A 28 -6.87 9.50 -5.43
C LEU A 28 -5.59 9.11 -4.69
N SER A 29 -5.68 7.98 -3.98
CA SER A 29 -4.56 7.31 -3.32
C SER A 29 -4.59 5.82 -3.66
N ALA A 30 -3.43 5.18 -3.70
CA ALA A 30 -3.29 3.75 -3.92
C ALA A 30 -2.27 3.16 -2.95
N GLN A 31 -2.48 1.90 -2.56
CA GLN A 31 -1.61 1.18 -1.63
C GLN A 31 -1.39 -0.26 -2.12
N PHE A 32 -0.19 -0.79 -1.88
CA PHE A 32 0.13 -2.21 -1.95
C PHE A 32 0.94 -2.61 -0.72
N GLU A 33 0.83 -3.87 -0.31
CA GLU A 33 1.52 -4.36 0.88
C GLU A 33 2.09 -5.77 0.70
N HIS A 34 3.30 -5.97 1.22
CA HIS A 34 3.85 -7.31 1.49
C HIS A 34 4.38 -7.44 2.92
N SER A 35 4.15 -8.64 3.47
CA SER A 35 4.81 -9.14 4.68
C SER A 35 6.07 -9.92 4.29
N LEU A 36 7.17 -9.61 4.98
CA LEU A 36 8.51 -10.03 4.58
C LEU A 36 9.25 -10.70 5.73
N GLY A 37 10.09 -11.67 5.41
CA GLY A 37 11.10 -12.22 6.32
C GLY A 37 12.50 -11.86 5.84
N ILE A 38 13.36 -11.34 6.72
CA ILE A 38 14.78 -11.14 6.40
C ILE A 38 15.52 -12.46 6.56
N THR A 39 16.28 -12.87 5.54
CA THR A 39 17.09 -14.10 5.56
C THR A 39 18.57 -13.74 5.75
N ALA A 40 19.44 -14.74 5.85
CA ALA A 40 20.89 -14.53 6.01
C ALA A 40 21.52 -13.77 4.84
N ASP A 41 20.90 -13.83 3.66
CA ASP A 41 21.41 -13.39 2.37
C ASP A 41 20.42 -12.49 1.59
N GLY A 42 19.23 -12.21 2.14
CA GLY A 42 18.21 -11.46 1.44
C GLY A 42 16.87 -11.32 2.17
N VAL A 43 15.79 -11.46 1.42
CA VAL A 43 14.42 -11.28 1.89
C VAL A 43 13.47 -12.28 1.22
N GLU A 44 12.54 -12.82 1.99
CA GLU A 44 11.46 -13.68 1.53
C GLU A 44 10.12 -12.91 1.57
N ILE A 45 9.31 -13.04 0.51
CA ILE A 45 7.98 -12.41 0.40
C ILE A 45 6.91 -13.46 0.69
N PHE A 46 6.27 -13.38 1.87
CA PHE A 46 5.27 -14.37 2.30
C PHE A 46 3.90 -14.23 1.62
N THR A 47 3.59 -13.03 1.13
CA THR A 47 2.25 -12.70 0.61
C THR A 47 2.23 -12.49 -0.89
N SER A 48 3.14 -13.14 -1.62
CA SER A 48 3.14 -13.14 -3.09
C SER A 48 1.83 -13.74 -3.63
N SER A 49 1.22 -13.10 -4.64
CA SER A 49 0.00 -13.61 -5.26
C SER A 49 0.25 -14.94 -6.00
N PRO A 50 -0.49 -16.02 -5.71
CA PRO A 50 -0.39 -17.28 -6.45
C PRO A 50 -0.75 -17.14 -7.94
N ALA A 51 -1.54 -16.12 -8.30
CA ALA A 51 -1.90 -15.80 -9.68
C ALA A 51 -0.85 -14.93 -10.40
N GLY A 52 0.27 -14.61 -9.76
CA GLY A 52 1.34 -13.77 -10.35
C GLY A 52 1.02 -12.27 -10.40
N HIS A 53 -0.05 -11.82 -9.73
CA HIS A 53 -0.45 -10.42 -9.64
C HIS A 53 0.50 -9.60 -8.76
N THR A 54 1.67 -9.26 -9.29
CA THR A 54 2.74 -8.53 -8.58
C THR A 54 2.88 -7.08 -9.03
N LYS A 55 2.25 -6.71 -10.15
CA LYS A 55 2.16 -5.33 -10.64
C LYS A 55 0.85 -5.10 -11.40
N PRO A 56 0.22 -3.92 -11.30
CA PRO A 56 -0.92 -3.56 -12.12
C PRO A 56 -0.50 -3.25 -13.57
N PRO A 57 -1.41 -3.36 -14.56
CA PRO A 57 -2.77 -3.88 -14.44
C PRO A 57 -2.76 -5.41 -14.23
N TYR A 58 -3.55 -5.88 -13.26
CA TYR A 58 -3.71 -7.30 -12.97
C TYR A 58 -4.53 -7.93 -14.08
N ALA A 59 -3.86 -8.45 -15.10
CA ALA A 59 -4.44 -9.13 -16.24
C ALA A 59 -4.10 -10.62 -16.20
#